data_AF-A0A3C1SHF4-F1
#
_entry.id   AF-A0A3C1SHF4-F1
#
_cell.length_a   1.000
_cell.length_b   1.000
_cell.length_c   1.000
_cell.angle_alpha   90.00
_cell.angle_beta   90.00
_cell.angle_gamma   90.00
#
_symmetry.space_group_name_H-M   'P 1'
#
loop_
_entity.id
_entity.type
_entity.pdbx_description
1 polymer ?
#
loop_
_entity_poly.entity_id
_entity_poly.type
_entity_poly.pdbx_seq_one_letter_code
_entity_poly.pdbx_strand_id
1 'polypeptide(L)'
;MSDEPRKSAKTLEPGTIDRTRRNIGSIDPSEADAIAKKLGGEVLHERSVISSSSMPSKKRTVVSSSVKASGLSSADIAAKSAALSATSNLSNKPSTTVSQIVTTPKKKTEDGLPELPARELKLIDKLMRSDEYNIKKSWGPLTFLFCLSPRNRELVNKHFTNYTMQKHVEHMQVFISTLKSFMITAPDSYKVKIANDSDLKFKFLRTVGKWQLRDIKVIAIDFENAQESTVAMLVPFTKAIYRQLLTVYYIGEQQVPALIKDVYNDLTAYKDADLKKLQQLAKQGITEWLYVHNQIIKGMYPLLMRMCSSQYEAFPNFFTDQIANILQFLGLTKFDLLLPEKKKKQEDPKVAAEKEKKKQEEQHIAGKKDELVNTGLKILEQLFPEAGFSHLDNHPDMYPYFQPL
;
A
#
# COMPACT_ATOMS: atom_id res chain seq x y z
N MET A 1 46.33 -19.12 35.11
CA MET A 1 45.18 -18.65 35.91
C MET A 1 44.57 -17.50 35.13
N SER A 2 43.32 -17.67 34.74
CA SER A 2 42.65 -16.92 33.69
C SER A 2 42.24 -15.51 34.13
N ASP A 3 42.54 -14.52 33.31
CA ASP A 3 41.97 -13.16 33.41
C ASP A 3 40.47 -13.20 33.11
N GLU A 4 39.65 -12.82 34.09
CA GLU A 4 38.22 -12.53 33.90
C GLU A 4 38.03 -11.08 33.39
N PRO A 5 37.23 -10.86 32.32
CA PRO A 5 36.97 -9.51 31.82
C PRO A 5 35.88 -8.80 32.65
N ARG A 6 36.16 -7.53 33.02
CA ARG A 6 35.22 -6.61 33.67
C ARG A 6 33.91 -6.49 32.86
N LYS A 7 32.78 -6.73 33.52
CA LYS A 7 31.41 -6.55 32.98
C LYS A 7 31.26 -5.15 32.37
N SER A 8 30.96 -5.10 31.08
CA SER A 8 30.67 -3.87 30.35
C SER A 8 29.36 -3.23 30.83
N ALA A 9 29.40 -1.92 31.07
CA ALA A 9 28.25 -1.11 31.46
C ALA A 9 27.13 -1.20 30.39
N LYS A 10 25.89 -1.45 30.82
CA LYS A 10 24.71 -1.52 29.93
C LYS A 10 24.47 -0.13 29.29
N THR A 11 24.87 0.03 28.03
CA THR A 11 24.60 1.27 27.27
C THR A 11 23.23 1.20 26.62
N LEU A 12 22.45 2.28 26.72
CA LEU A 12 21.13 2.38 26.11
C LEU A 12 21.23 2.67 24.59
N GLU A 13 20.25 2.19 23.83
CA GLU A 13 20.14 2.47 22.39
C GLU A 13 19.80 3.95 22.14
N PRO A 14 20.32 4.57 21.07
CA PRO A 14 20.14 6.00 20.81
C PRO A 14 18.64 6.39 20.75
N GLY A 15 18.24 7.42 21.50
CA GLY A 15 16.88 7.97 21.49
C GLY A 15 15.89 7.29 22.43
N THR A 16 16.34 6.39 23.31
CA THR A 16 15.48 5.78 24.34
C THR A 16 15.15 6.76 25.46
N ILE A 17 16.09 7.61 25.87
CA ILE A 17 15.89 8.67 26.87
C ILE A 17 14.90 9.71 26.34
N ASP A 18 15.01 10.16 25.09
CA ASP A 18 14.08 11.13 24.50
C ASP A 18 12.67 10.58 24.37
N ARG A 19 12.53 9.30 24.03
CA ARG A 19 11.22 8.62 23.99
C ARG A 19 10.60 8.52 25.38
N THR A 20 11.42 8.29 26.40
CA THR A 20 10.97 8.19 27.80
C THR A 20 10.56 9.57 28.32
N ARG A 21 11.32 10.62 28.00
CA ARG A 21 11.00 12.03 28.33
C ARG A 21 9.69 12.50 27.71
N ARG A 22 9.38 12.10 26.47
CA ARG A 22 8.09 12.42 25.83
C ARG A 22 6.88 11.81 26.54
N ASN A 23 7.06 10.66 27.19
CA ASN A 23 5.96 9.97 27.88
C ASN A 23 5.72 10.50 29.31
N ILE A 24 6.75 11.08 29.94
CA ILE A 24 6.67 11.55 31.34
C ILE A 24 6.27 13.04 31.41
N GLY A 25 6.35 13.77 30.29
CA GLY A 25 6.13 15.21 30.26
C GLY A 25 7.37 15.99 30.66
N SER A 26 7.33 17.32 30.52
CA SER A 26 8.45 18.19 30.92
C SER A 26 8.57 18.22 32.44
N ILE A 27 9.58 17.52 32.97
CA ILE A 27 10.00 17.64 34.36
C ILE A 27 11.00 18.80 34.48
N ASP A 28 10.84 19.62 35.50
CA ASP A 28 11.77 20.71 35.81
C ASP A 28 13.14 20.13 36.23
N PRO A 29 14.27 20.68 35.76
CA PRO A 29 15.61 20.21 36.13
C PRO A 29 15.83 20.08 37.65
N SER A 30 15.26 20.99 38.45
CA SER A 30 15.41 20.94 39.91
C SER A 30 14.60 19.80 40.55
N GLU A 31 13.48 19.42 39.94
CA GLU A 31 12.63 18.32 40.38
C GLU A 31 13.26 16.97 40.02
N ALA A 32 13.89 16.89 38.85
CA ALA A 32 14.63 15.70 38.41
C ALA A 32 15.80 15.36 39.37
N ASP A 33 16.55 16.36 39.83
CA ASP A 33 17.65 16.18 40.78
C ASP A 33 17.15 15.72 42.17
N ALA A 34 16.00 16.23 42.62
CA ALA A 34 15.38 15.81 43.87
C ALA A 34 14.91 14.34 43.81
N ILE A 35 14.36 13.92 42.67
CA ILE A 35 13.91 12.54 42.42
C ILE A 35 15.11 11.59 42.34
N ALA A 36 16.18 11.97 41.63
CA ALA A 36 17.40 11.17 41.52
C ALA A 36 18.06 10.92 42.89
N LYS A 37 18.09 11.95 43.75
CA LYS A 37 18.68 11.88 45.08
C LYS A 37 17.86 11.03 46.06
N LYS A 38 16.53 10.95 45.88
CA LYS A 38 15.62 10.15 46.72
C LYS A 38 15.50 8.69 46.29
N LEU A 39 15.48 8.40 44.99
CA LEU A 39 15.23 7.05 44.49
C LEU A 39 16.49 6.19 44.38
N GLY A 40 17.67 6.81 44.21
CA GLY A 40 18.94 6.10 44.04
C GLY A 40 18.98 5.28 42.75
N GLY A 41 19.91 5.61 41.85
CA GLY A 41 20.09 4.88 40.59
C GLY A 41 21.27 5.39 39.78
N GLU A 42 21.94 4.50 39.06
CA GLU A 42 23.07 4.84 38.20
C GLU A 42 22.57 5.39 36.87
N VAL A 43 23.04 6.59 36.48
CA VAL A 43 22.65 7.23 35.21
C VAL A 43 23.37 6.54 34.06
N LEU A 44 22.62 5.73 33.29
CA LEU A 44 23.13 5.08 32.09
C LEU A 44 23.24 6.09 30.94
N HIS A 45 24.36 6.07 30.23
CA HIS A 45 24.63 6.96 29.11
C HIS A 45 24.18 6.30 27.79
N GLU A 46 23.62 7.09 26.86
CA GLU A 46 23.32 6.63 25.50
C GLU A 46 24.59 6.54 24.65
N ARG A 47 24.60 5.64 23.66
CA ARG A 47 25.65 5.61 22.63
C ARG A 47 25.58 6.90 21.81
N SER A 48 26.67 7.68 21.78
CA SER A 48 26.78 8.86 20.94
C SER A 48 26.58 8.50 19.47
N VAL A 49 25.70 9.22 18.78
CA VAL A 49 25.58 9.15 17.32
C VAL A 49 26.91 9.63 16.73
N ILE A 50 27.59 8.76 15.99
CA ILE A 50 28.81 9.13 15.26
C ILE A 50 28.45 10.29 14.33
N SER A 51 28.94 11.49 14.67
CA SER A 51 28.73 12.71 13.89
C SER A 51 29.42 12.56 12.54
N SER A 52 28.64 12.43 11.48
CA SER A 52 29.11 12.28 10.11
C SER A 52 29.44 13.64 9.49
N SER A 53 30.49 14.31 9.96
CA SER A 53 30.96 15.57 9.35
C SER A 53 32.23 15.43 8.49
N SER A 54 32.71 14.22 8.22
CA SER A 54 33.77 14.01 7.23
C SER A 54 33.61 12.66 6.54
N MET A 55 32.88 12.60 5.42
CA MET A 55 33.03 11.62 4.32
C MET A 55 31.97 11.89 3.23
N PRO A 56 32.28 11.64 1.94
CA PRO A 56 31.57 12.22 0.81
C PRO A 56 30.19 11.58 0.56
N SER A 57 29.25 12.42 0.15
CA SER A 57 27.86 12.12 -0.20
C SER A 57 27.70 10.86 -1.04
N LYS A 58 27.35 9.74 -0.40
CA LYS A 58 26.63 8.63 -1.00
C LYS A 58 25.26 8.56 -0.34
N LYS A 59 24.22 8.92 -1.09
CA LYS A 59 22.82 8.73 -0.70
C LYS A 59 22.60 7.25 -0.34
N ARG A 60 22.57 6.94 0.96
CA ARG A 60 21.99 5.70 1.49
C ARG A 60 20.48 5.89 1.46
N THR A 61 19.81 5.21 0.54
CA THR A 61 18.39 4.95 0.65
C THR A 61 18.20 4.07 1.88
N VAL A 62 17.67 4.66 2.94
CA VAL A 62 17.17 3.92 4.10
C VAL A 62 16.01 3.07 3.61
N VAL A 63 16.25 1.76 3.47
CA VAL A 63 15.18 0.78 3.29
C VAL A 63 14.53 0.61 4.66
N SER A 64 13.56 1.48 4.96
CA SER A 64 12.69 1.33 6.13
C SER A 64 11.28 0.95 5.70
N SER A 65 10.78 -0.09 6.35
CA SER A 65 9.39 -0.58 6.39
C SER A 65 8.91 -1.35 5.15
N SER A 66 8.43 -2.57 5.40
CA SER A 66 7.60 -3.33 4.48
C SER A 66 6.29 -2.57 4.26
N VAL A 67 6.25 -1.67 3.29
CA VAL A 67 5.00 -1.08 2.81
C VAL A 67 4.27 -2.20 2.06
N LYS A 68 3.22 -2.75 2.67
CA LYS A 68 2.40 -3.80 2.05
C LYS A 68 1.41 -3.13 1.11
N ALA A 69 1.35 -3.58 -0.14
CA ALA A 69 0.35 -3.14 -1.13
C ALA A 69 -1.11 -3.47 -0.73
N SER A 70 -1.30 -4.31 0.30
CA SER A 70 -2.61 -4.65 0.85
C SER A 70 -3.13 -3.53 1.74
N GLY A 71 -4.07 -2.72 1.25
CA GLY A 71 -4.72 -1.70 2.08
C GLY A 71 -5.59 -0.69 1.35
N LEU A 72 -5.43 -0.54 0.04
CA LEU A 72 -6.24 0.40 -0.73
C LEU A 72 -7.69 -0.10 -0.87
N SER A 73 -8.62 0.68 -0.35
CA SER A 73 -10.06 0.48 -0.53
C SER A 73 -10.51 1.04 -1.88
N SER A 74 -11.69 0.62 -2.35
CA SER A 74 -12.31 1.18 -3.56
C SER A 74 -12.46 2.71 -3.45
N ALA A 75 -12.64 3.22 -2.24
CA ALA A 75 -12.67 4.65 -1.95
C ALA A 75 -11.31 5.34 -2.15
N ASP A 76 -10.20 4.72 -1.74
CA ASP A 76 -8.86 5.29 -1.90
C ASP A 76 -8.46 5.34 -3.39
N ILE A 77 -8.80 4.29 -4.12
CA ILE A 77 -8.58 4.20 -5.58
C ILE A 77 -9.48 5.17 -6.33
N ALA A 78 -10.73 5.33 -5.88
CA ALA A 78 -11.66 6.30 -6.44
C ALA A 78 -11.22 7.73 -6.16
N ALA A 79 -10.73 8.05 -4.96
CA ALA A 79 -10.23 9.38 -4.61
C ALA A 79 -9.00 9.74 -5.45
N LYS A 80 -8.04 8.81 -5.59
CA LYS A 80 -6.85 9.02 -6.44
C LYS A 80 -7.20 9.13 -7.93
N SER A 81 -8.15 8.33 -8.42
CA SER A 81 -8.64 8.45 -9.80
C SER A 81 -9.44 9.73 -10.03
N ALA A 82 -10.27 10.15 -9.06
CA ALA A 82 -11.06 11.37 -9.13
C ALA A 82 -10.19 12.63 -9.04
N ALA A 83 -9.05 12.60 -8.34
CA ALA A 83 -8.09 13.70 -8.35
C ALA A 83 -7.54 13.98 -9.76
N LEU A 84 -7.38 12.95 -10.61
CA LEU A 84 -7.01 13.14 -12.02
C LEU A 84 -8.19 13.59 -12.91
N SER A 85 -9.43 13.21 -12.57
CA SER A 85 -10.63 13.63 -13.33
C SER A 85 -11.15 15.02 -12.93
N ALA A 86 -10.94 15.46 -11.69
CA ALA A 86 -11.29 16.81 -11.24
C ALA A 86 -10.43 17.89 -11.92
N THR A 87 -9.21 17.53 -12.35
CA THR A 87 -8.36 18.38 -13.19
C THR A 87 -8.76 18.42 -14.66
N SER A 88 -9.72 17.61 -15.12
CA SER A 88 -10.13 17.57 -16.53
C SER A 88 -11.43 18.33 -16.86
N ASN A 89 -12.25 18.71 -15.86
CA ASN A 89 -13.61 19.21 -16.10
C ASN A 89 -13.96 20.57 -15.47
N LEU A 90 -12.97 21.45 -15.21
CA LEU A 90 -13.25 22.82 -14.76
C LEU A 90 -12.79 23.86 -15.81
N SER A 91 -13.63 24.09 -16.82
CA SER A 91 -13.54 25.27 -17.68
C SER A 91 -14.89 26.00 -17.69
N ASN A 92 -15.03 27.02 -16.83
CA ASN A 92 -15.74 28.27 -17.12
C ASN A 92 -15.80 29.18 -15.87
N LYS A 93 -14.78 30.04 -15.69
CA LYS A 93 -14.88 31.50 -15.47
C LYS A 93 -13.50 32.09 -15.11
N PRO A 94 -13.22 33.36 -15.48
CA PRO A 94 -11.89 33.94 -15.33
C PRO A 94 -11.79 34.74 -14.03
N SER A 95 -10.69 34.59 -13.27
CA SER A 95 -9.89 35.74 -12.81
C SER A 95 -8.65 35.30 -12.01
N THR A 96 -7.53 35.90 -12.40
CA THR A 96 -6.28 36.22 -11.68
C THR A 96 -5.53 35.17 -10.83
N THR A 97 -4.32 34.88 -11.35
CA THR A 97 -3.06 34.71 -10.60
C THR A 97 -2.85 33.41 -9.82
N VAL A 98 -2.67 32.29 -10.54
CA VAL A 98 -1.86 31.15 -10.04
C VAL A 98 -1.13 30.52 -11.22
N SER A 99 0.18 30.31 -11.03
CA SER A 99 1.13 29.74 -11.97
C SER A 99 0.57 28.57 -12.77
N GLN A 100 0.61 28.71 -14.10
CA GLN A 100 0.23 27.68 -15.06
C GLN A 100 1.01 26.39 -14.81
N ILE A 101 0.33 25.36 -14.31
CA ILE A 101 0.70 23.97 -14.62
C ILE A 101 -0.21 23.57 -15.77
N VAL A 102 0.29 23.80 -16.99
CA VAL A 102 -0.35 23.36 -18.23
C VAL A 102 -0.39 21.84 -18.23
N THR A 103 -1.58 21.24 -18.18
CA THR A 103 -1.82 19.86 -18.58
C THR A 103 -1.62 19.76 -20.09
N THR A 104 -0.37 19.64 -20.51
CA THR A 104 -0.07 19.25 -21.89
C THR A 104 -0.52 17.80 -22.06
N PRO A 105 -1.17 17.42 -23.18
CA PRO A 105 -1.26 16.01 -23.56
C PRO A 105 0.16 15.47 -23.49
N LYS A 106 0.41 14.39 -22.72
CA LYS A 106 1.76 13.80 -22.61
C LYS A 106 2.27 13.61 -24.04
N LYS A 107 3.20 14.46 -24.49
CA LYS A 107 3.82 14.30 -25.80
C LYS A 107 4.42 12.91 -25.77
N LYS A 108 3.92 12.06 -26.66
CA LYS A 108 4.52 10.75 -26.87
C LYS A 108 5.73 10.99 -27.74
N THR A 109 6.85 10.38 -27.38
CA THR A 109 8.01 10.33 -28.27
C THR A 109 7.63 9.64 -29.58
N GLU A 110 8.45 9.76 -30.62
CA GLU A 110 8.24 9.06 -31.90
C GLU A 110 7.99 7.56 -31.72
N ASP A 111 8.56 6.97 -30.65
CA ASP A 111 8.39 5.57 -30.24
C ASP A 111 7.10 5.27 -29.43
N GLY A 112 6.20 6.25 -29.23
CA GLY A 112 4.92 6.06 -28.53
C GLY A 112 4.99 6.00 -26.99
N LEU A 113 6.18 6.19 -26.41
CA LEU A 113 6.40 6.21 -24.96
C LEU A 113 6.20 7.62 -24.36
N PRO A 114 5.88 7.75 -23.07
CA PRO A 114 5.82 9.06 -22.41
C PRO A 114 7.17 9.77 -22.46
N GLU A 115 7.17 11.09 -22.66
CA GLU A 115 8.33 11.94 -22.41
C GLU A 115 8.62 12.00 -20.89
N LEU A 116 9.86 11.66 -20.51
CA LEU A 116 10.34 11.75 -19.13
C LEU A 116 11.50 12.74 -19.03
N PRO A 117 11.59 13.49 -17.91
CA PRO A 117 12.78 14.30 -17.63
C PRO A 117 14.01 13.38 -17.52
N ALA A 118 15.16 13.87 -17.99
CA ALA A 118 16.37 13.07 -18.14
C ALA A 118 16.85 12.40 -16.84
N ARG A 119 16.59 13.01 -15.68
CA ARG A 119 16.92 12.45 -14.36
C ARG A 119 16.12 11.18 -14.06
N GLU A 120 14.80 11.27 -14.22
CA GLU A 120 13.87 10.15 -13.98
C GLU A 120 14.15 9.00 -14.95
N LEU A 121 14.35 9.32 -16.23
CA LEU A 121 14.65 8.30 -17.23
C LEU A 121 15.98 7.58 -16.93
N LYS A 122 17.01 8.28 -16.43
CA LYS A 122 18.26 7.64 -15.98
C LYS A 122 18.03 6.69 -14.79
N LEU A 123 17.15 7.03 -13.85
CA LEU A 123 16.82 6.17 -12.70
C LEU A 123 16.08 4.91 -13.15
N ILE A 124 15.07 5.06 -14.02
CA ILE A 124 14.33 3.94 -14.60
C ILE A 124 15.26 3.05 -15.43
N ASP A 125 16.10 3.64 -16.30
CA ASP A 125 17.06 2.88 -17.12
C ASP A 125 18.08 2.12 -16.27
N LYS A 126 18.49 2.69 -15.13
CA LYS A 126 19.40 2.02 -14.18
C LYS A 126 18.69 0.86 -13.50
N LEU A 127 17.44 1.04 -13.07
CA LEU A 127 16.63 0.00 -12.45
C LEU A 127 16.40 -1.17 -13.42
N MET A 128 15.99 -0.89 -14.67
CA MET A 128 15.77 -1.90 -15.70
C MET A 128 17.03 -2.69 -16.08
N ARG A 129 18.23 -2.14 -15.87
CA ARG A 129 19.51 -2.82 -16.10
C ARG A 129 20.03 -3.61 -14.91
N SER A 130 19.51 -3.36 -13.71
CA SER A 130 20.00 -4.04 -12.51
C SER A 130 19.74 -5.54 -12.59
N ASP A 131 20.58 -6.32 -11.90
CA ASP A 131 20.56 -7.78 -11.95
C ASP A 131 19.21 -8.39 -11.50
N GLU A 132 18.45 -7.66 -10.68
CA GLU A 132 17.11 -8.06 -10.23
C GLU A 132 16.09 -8.11 -11.38
N TYR A 133 16.15 -7.16 -12.33
CA TYR A 133 15.16 -7.05 -13.41
C TYR A 133 15.72 -7.48 -14.76
N ASN A 134 16.99 -7.19 -15.04
CA ASN A 134 17.74 -7.60 -16.24
C ASN A 134 16.98 -7.41 -17.57
N ILE A 135 16.21 -6.32 -17.67
CA ILE A 135 15.32 -6.03 -18.81
C ILE A 135 16.10 -5.34 -19.92
N LYS A 136 16.88 -4.31 -19.57
CA LYS A 136 17.69 -3.56 -20.54
C LYS A 136 19.08 -4.17 -20.69
N LYS A 137 19.64 -4.08 -21.90
CA LYS A 137 20.99 -4.55 -22.16
C LYS A 137 22.01 -3.77 -21.31
N SER A 138 22.89 -4.50 -20.64
CA SER A 138 24.05 -3.93 -19.94
C SER A 138 25.32 -4.22 -20.75
N TRP A 139 26.17 -3.20 -20.93
CA TRP A 139 27.47 -3.33 -21.60
C TRP A 139 28.61 -3.20 -20.59
N GLY A 140 28.36 -3.58 -19.33
CA GLY A 140 29.31 -3.48 -18.23
C GLY A 140 29.81 -2.03 -18.01
N PRO A 141 31.13 -1.81 -17.78
CA PRO A 141 31.67 -0.51 -17.43
C PRO A 141 31.52 0.55 -18.54
N LEU A 142 31.32 0.13 -19.80
CA LEU A 142 31.17 1.03 -20.94
C LEU A 142 29.70 1.37 -21.28
N THR A 143 28.76 0.98 -20.42
CA THR A 143 27.32 1.24 -20.67
C THR A 143 27.02 2.72 -20.92
N PHE A 144 27.75 3.64 -20.28
CA PHE A 144 27.56 5.07 -20.50
C PHE A 144 27.86 5.52 -21.93
N LEU A 145 28.84 4.89 -22.61
CA LEU A 145 29.20 5.21 -23.99
C LEU A 145 28.13 4.69 -24.96
N PHE A 146 27.68 3.45 -24.77
CA PHE A 146 26.68 2.85 -25.66
C PHE A 146 25.31 3.52 -25.51
N CYS A 147 24.96 4.02 -24.32
CA CYS A 147 23.71 4.75 -24.08
C CYS A 147 23.68 6.19 -24.63
N LEU A 148 24.78 6.71 -25.20
CA LEU A 148 24.77 8.02 -25.89
C LEU A 148 23.92 7.98 -27.16
N SER A 149 23.81 6.81 -27.80
CA SER A 149 22.89 6.61 -28.94
C SER A 149 21.46 6.40 -28.43
N PRO A 150 20.47 7.17 -28.90
CA PRO A 150 19.06 7.00 -28.54
C PRO A 150 18.56 5.57 -28.83
N ARG A 151 18.99 4.99 -29.95
CA ARG A 151 18.61 3.64 -30.38
C ARG A 151 19.07 2.57 -29.39
N ASN A 152 20.28 2.70 -28.85
CA ASN A 152 20.83 1.74 -27.90
C ASN A 152 20.20 1.88 -26.51
N ARG A 153 19.72 3.07 -26.15
CA ARG A 153 19.17 3.33 -24.82
C ARG A 153 17.91 2.51 -24.51
N GLU A 154 17.11 2.22 -25.54
CA GLU A 154 15.84 1.49 -25.39
C GLU A 154 15.96 0.00 -25.76
N LEU A 155 17.17 -0.52 -26.03
CA LEU A 155 17.37 -1.93 -26.33
C LEU A 155 17.13 -2.83 -25.10
N VAL A 156 16.33 -3.86 -25.33
CA VAL A 156 15.98 -4.90 -24.37
C VAL A 156 17.02 -6.02 -24.47
N ASN A 157 17.32 -6.66 -23.35
CA ASN A 157 18.18 -7.83 -23.29
C ASN A 157 17.48 -9.03 -23.96
N LYS A 158 18.18 -9.73 -24.87
CA LYS A 158 17.67 -10.95 -25.53
C LYS A 158 17.32 -12.05 -24.53
N HIS A 159 18.04 -12.14 -23.42
CA HIS A 159 17.70 -13.09 -22.38
C HIS A 159 16.29 -12.84 -21.82
N PHE A 160 15.93 -11.57 -21.65
CA PHE A 160 14.61 -11.20 -21.15
C PHE A 160 13.52 -11.59 -22.15
N THR A 161 13.69 -11.26 -23.43
CA THR A 161 12.68 -11.55 -24.47
C THR A 161 12.52 -13.03 -24.75
N ASN A 162 13.62 -13.77 -24.81
CA ASN A 162 13.58 -15.16 -25.25
C ASN A 162 13.29 -16.13 -24.11
N TYR A 163 13.78 -15.85 -22.89
CA TYR A 163 13.63 -16.78 -21.77
C TYR A 163 12.68 -16.26 -20.69
N THR A 164 12.93 -15.05 -20.18
CA THR A 164 12.18 -14.52 -19.04
C THR A 164 10.69 -14.33 -19.37
N MET A 165 10.38 -13.77 -20.55
CA MET A 165 9.00 -13.58 -21.01
C MET A 165 8.27 -14.91 -21.19
N GLN A 166 8.86 -15.90 -21.86
CA GLN A 166 8.27 -17.22 -22.04
C GLN A 166 7.99 -17.87 -20.69
N LYS A 167 8.98 -17.88 -19.79
CA LYS A 167 8.85 -18.41 -18.44
C LYS A 167 7.73 -17.71 -17.66
N HIS A 168 7.59 -16.39 -17.76
CA HIS A 168 6.48 -15.68 -17.13
C HIS A 168 5.11 -16.14 -17.65
N VAL A 169 4.98 -16.32 -18.97
CA VAL A 169 3.74 -16.80 -19.59
C VAL A 169 3.41 -18.23 -19.14
N GLU A 170 4.41 -19.11 -19.04
CA GLU A 170 4.25 -20.48 -18.54
C GLU A 170 3.75 -20.50 -17.09
N HIS A 171 4.39 -19.80 -16.17
CA HIS A 171 3.97 -19.75 -14.78
C HIS A 171 2.55 -19.16 -14.61
N MET A 172 2.21 -18.12 -15.37
CA MET A 172 0.83 -17.62 -15.41
C MET A 172 -0.16 -18.68 -15.92
N GLN A 173 0.23 -19.47 -16.93
CA GLN A 173 -0.62 -20.53 -17.45
C GLN A 173 -0.83 -21.64 -16.44
N VAL A 174 0.23 -22.07 -15.75
CA VAL A 174 0.15 -23.07 -14.70
C VAL A 174 -0.78 -22.58 -13.60
N PHE A 175 -0.59 -21.35 -13.12
CA PHE A 175 -1.46 -20.74 -12.11
C PHE A 175 -2.95 -20.77 -12.51
N ILE A 176 -3.27 -20.29 -13.72
CA ILE A 176 -4.65 -20.27 -14.23
C ILE A 176 -5.21 -21.68 -14.36
N SER A 177 -4.41 -22.63 -14.86
CA SER A 177 -4.83 -24.02 -15.07
C SER A 177 -5.08 -24.74 -13.74
N THR A 178 -4.27 -24.48 -12.72
CA THR A 178 -4.47 -25.01 -11.37
C THR A 178 -5.77 -24.49 -10.75
N LEU A 179 -6.07 -23.19 -10.88
CA LEU A 179 -7.33 -22.62 -10.38
C LEU A 179 -8.56 -23.10 -11.17
N LYS A 180 -8.44 -23.27 -12.49
CA LYS A 180 -9.52 -23.89 -13.30
C LYS A 180 -9.75 -25.35 -12.90
N SER A 181 -8.68 -26.09 -12.61
CA SER A 181 -8.76 -27.46 -12.12
C SER A 181 -9.45 -27.56 -10.76
N PHE A 182 -9.25 -26.59 -9.87
CA PHE A 182 -10.03 -26.45 -8.63
C PHE A 182 -11.53 -26.31 -8.91
N MET A 183 -11.91 -25.44 -9.85
CA MET A 183 -13.31 -25.22 -10.20
C MET A 183 -13.97 -26.44 -10.87
N ILE A 184 -13.22 -27.18 -11.69
CA ILE A 184 -13.72 -28.38 -12.38
C ILE A 184 -13.90 -29.54 -11.40
N THR A 185 -12.94 -29.72 -10.49
CA THR A 185 -12.96 -30.80 -9.48
C THR A 185 -14.01 -30.56 -8.39
N ALA A 186 -14.48 -29.32 -8.23
CA ALA A 186 -15.48 -28.97 -7.25
C ALA A 186 -16.85 -29.65 -7.51
N PRO A 187 -17.60 -30.03 -6.47
CA PRO A 187 -18.97 -30.52 -6.61
C PRO A 187 -19.90 -29.47 -7.21
N ASP A 188 -21.01 -29.89 -7.83
CA ASP A 188 -21.93 -28.97 -8.51
C ASP A 188 -22.57 -27.95 -7.55
N SER A 189 -22.83 -28.35 -6.30
CA SER A 189 -23.29 -27.43 -5.25
C SER A 189 -22.30 -26.30 -4.98
N TYR A 190 -20.99 -26.56 -5.08
CA TYR A 190 -19.95 -25.55 -4.93
C TYR A 190 -19.78 -24.71 -6.19
N LYS A 191 -19.95 -25.29 -7.39
CA LYS A 191 -19.95 -24.53 -8.66
C LYS A 191 -21.05 -23.48 -8.70
N VAL A 192 -22.25 -23.80 -8.19
CA VAL A 192 -23.35 -22.84 -8.06
C VAL A 192 -22.98 -21.70 -7.11
N LYS A 193 -22.30 -22.00 -5.98
CA LYS A 193 -21.77 -20.96 -5.08
C LYS A 193 -20.74 -20.08 -5.77
N ILE A 194 -19.80 -20.66 -6.53
CA ILE A 194 -18.81 -19.88 -7.28
C ILE A 194 -19.50 -18.90 -8.24
N ALA A 195 -20.58 -19.31 -8.91
CA ALA A 195 -21.30 -18.48 -9.87
C ALA A 195 -22.06 -17.33 -9.19
N ASN A 196 -22.76 -17.61 -8.10
CA ASN A 196 -23.78 -16.72 -7.53
C ASN A 196 -23.33 -15.94 -6.29
N ASP A 197 -22.40 -16.48 -5.51
CA ASP A 197 -21.99 -15.89 -4.24
C ASP A 197 -21.05 -14.69 -4.46
N SER A 198 -21.19 -13.69 -3.59
CA SER A 198 -20.46 -12.45 -3.60
C SER A 198 -19.18 -12.49 -2.76
N ASP A 199 -18.89 -13.58 -2.04
CA ASP A 199 -17.64 -13.72 -1.29
C ASP A 199 -16.41 -13.48 -2.19
N LEU A 200 -15.41 -12.81 -1.62
CA LEU A 200 -14.15 -12.46 -2.28
C LEU A 200 -13.47 -13.68 -2.89
N LYS A 201 -13.50 -14.85 -2.24
CA LYS A 201 -12.90 -16.08 -2.78
C LYS A 201 -13.57 -16.53 -4.08
N PHE A 202 -14.89 -16.39 -4.19
CA PHE A 202 -15.64 -16.76 -5.39
C PHE A 202 -15.50 -15.72 -6.50
N LYS A 203 -15.47 -14.43 -6.16
CA LYS A 203 -15.11 -13.36 -7.12
C LYS A 203 -13.70 -13.59 -7.67
N PHE A 204 -12.73 -13.92 -6.80
CA PHE A 204 -11.35 -14.24 -7.18
C PHE A 204 -11.28 -15.42 -8.17
N LEU A 205 -11.92 -16.55 -7.85
CA LEU A 205 -11.96 -17.72 -8.74
C LEU A 205 -12.58 -17.38 -10.09
N ARG A 206 -13.70 -16.64 -10.12
CA ARG A 206 -14.34 -16.21 -11.36
C ARG A 206 -13.45 -15.28 -12.19
N THR A 207 -12.78 -14.32 -11.56
CA THR A 207 -11.90 -13.36 -12.23
C THR A 207 -10.71 -14.07 -12.87
N VAL A 208 -9.99 -14.92 -12.11
CA VAL A 208 -8.85 -15.66 -12.66
C VAL A 208 -9.29 -16.72 -13.68
N GLY A 209 -10.46 -17.35 -13.48
CA GLY A 209 -11.05 -18.28 -14.43
C GLY A 209 -11.33 -17.66 -15.80
N LYS A 210 -11.61 -16.36 -15.87
CA LYS A 210 -11.83 -15.61 -17.11
C LYS A 210 -10.53 -15.22 -17.83
N TRP A 211 -9.36 -15.34 -17.19
CA TRP A 211 -8.09 -14.98 -17.82
C TRP A 211 -7.80 -15.89 -19.02
N GLN A 212 -7.35 -15.27 -20.10
CA GLN A 212 -6.96 -15.93 -21.35
C GLN A 212 -5.55 -15.49 -21.74
N LEU A 213 -4.65 -16.45 -21.91
CA LEU A 213 -3.25 -16.18 -22.28
C LEU A 213 -2.97 -16.30 -23.78
N ARG A 214 -4.00 -16.53 -24.62
CA ARG A 214 -3.82 -16.73 -26.07
C ARG A 214 -3.09 -15.54 -26.71
N ASP A 215 -3.62 -14.34 -26.50
CA ASP A 215 -3.03 -13.12 -27.08
C ASP A 215 -1.61 -12.85 -26.53
N ILE A 216 -1.40 -13.12 -25.23
CA ILE A 216 -0.10 -12.94 -24.57
C ILE A 216 0.95 -13.89 -25.17
N LYS A 217 0.57 -15.13 -25.45
CA LYS A 217 1.43 -16.13 -26.08
C LYS A 217 1.80 -15.75 -27.50
N VAL A 218 0.83 -15.31 -28.30
CA VAL A 218 1.08 -14.86 -29.68
C VAL A 218 2.11 -13.73 -29.67
N ILE A 219 1.89 -12.71 -28.84
CA ILE A 219 2.83 -11.60 -28.69
C ILE A 219 4.22 -12.10 -28.24
N ALA A 220 4.29 -13.05 -27.31
CA ALA A 220 5.57 -13.59 -26.84
C ALA A 220 6.35 -14.35 -27.93
N ILE A 221 5.66 -15.07 -28.82
CA ILE A 221 6.27 -15.77 -29.97
C ILE A 221 6.87 -14.77 -30.97
N ASP A 222 6.22 -13.62 -31.18
CA ASP A 222 6.75 -12.57 -32.07
C ASP A 222 8.11 -12.05 -31.58
N PHE A 223 8.33 -12.00 -30.25
CA PHE A 223 9.60 -11.57 -29.65
C PHE A 223 10.70 -12.62 -29.70
N GLU A 224 10.37 -13.91 -29.75
CA GLU A 224 11.36 -14.99 -29.85
C GLU A 224 12.11 -14.94 -31.19
N ASN A 225 11.42 -14.53 -32.25
CA ASN A 225 11.97 -14.43 -33.60
C ASN A 225 12.64 -13.07 -33.88
N ALA A 226 12.51 -12.09 -32.98
CA ALA A 226 13.01 -10.74 -33.19
C ALA A 226 14.53 -10.64 -32.97
N GLN A 227 15.26 -10.06 -33.94
CA GLN A 227 16.70 -9.85 -33.81
C GLN A 227 17.08 -8.77 -32.80
N GLU A 228 16.32 -7.67 -32.75
CA GLU A 228 16.47 -6.58 -31.79
C GLU A 228 15.09 -6.25 -31.22
N SER A 229 15.03 -6.04 -29.90
CA SER A 229 13.80 -5.66 -29.21
C SER A 229 14.00 -4.34 -28.47
N THR A 230 13.04 -3.43 -28.57
CA THR A 230 13.03 -2.15 -27.86
C THR A 230 11.94 -2.14 -26.80
N VAL A 231 12.07 -1.28 -25.80
CA VAL A 231 11.06 -1.13 -24.74
C VAL A 231 9.70 -0.75 -25.31
N ALA A 232 9.65 0.06 -26.37
CA ALA A 232 8.41 0.44 -27.04
C ALA A 232 7.67 -0.77 -27.64
N MET A 233 8.41 -1.73 -28.23
CA MET A 233 7.80 -2.94 -28.76
C MET A 233 7.18 -3.82 -27.65
N LEU A 234 7.70 -3.77 -26.42
CA LEU A 234 7.14 -4.53 -25.28
C LEU A 234 5.83 -3.97 -24.72
N VAL A 235 5.35 -2.82 -25.20
CA VAL A 235 4.09 -2.19 -24.74
C VAL A 235 2.88 -3.15 -24.82
N PRO A 236 2.55 -3.77 -25.97
CA PRO A 236 1.44 -4.71 -26.07
C PRO A 236 1.55 -5.87 -25.08
N PHE A 237 2.73 -6.47 -24.94
CA PHE A 237 2.98 -7.57 -24.01
C PHE A 237 2.75 -7.15 -22.55
N THR A 238 3.38 -6.03 -22.15
CA THR A 238 3.29 -5.50 -20.78
C THR A 238 1.85 -5.13 -20.44
N LYS A 239 1.15 -4.47 -21.37
CA LYS A 239 -0.26 -4.13 -21.20
C LYS A 239 -1.14 -5.37 -21.05
N ALA A 240 -0.93 -6.39 -21.87
CA ALA A 240 -1.74 -7.61 -21.83
C ALA A 240 -1.54 -8.39 -20.50
N ILE A 241 -0.30 -8.50 -20.02
CA ILE A 241 0.00 -9.13 -18.72
C ILE A 241 -0.63 -8.35 -17.56
N TYR A 242 -0.33 -7.05 -17.43
CA TYR A 242 -0.80 -6.28 -16.28
C TYR A 242 -2.31 -6.07 -16.28
N ARG A 243 -2.96 -6.06 -17.45
CA ARG A 243 -4.42 -6.02 -17.54
C ARG A 243 -5.07 -7.21 -16.82
N GLN A 244 -4.43 -8.38 -16.81
CA GLN A 244 -4.92 -9.54 -16.06
C GLN A 244 -4.49 -9.43 -14.60
N LEU A 245 -3.19 -9.28 -14.34
CA LEU A 245 -2.63 -9.34 -13.00
C LEU A 245 -3.18 -8.28 -12.04
N LEU A 246 -3.43 -7.06 -12.51
CA LEU A 246 -3.94 -6.00 -11.64
C LEU A 246 -5.37 -6.25 -11.14
N THR A 247 -6.17 -7.05 -11.85
CA THR A 247 -7.52 -7.39 -11.39
C THR A 247 -7.51 -8.11 -10.04
N VAL A 248 -6.40 -8.75 -9.66
CA VAL A 248 -6.24 -9.47 -8.38
C VAL A 248 -5.11 -8.92 -7.50
N TYR A 249 -4.21 -8.09 -8.03
CA TYR A 249 -3.03 -7.59 -7.30
C TYR A 249 -3.40 -6.92 -5.96
N TYR A 250 -4.44 -6.08 -5.96
CA TYR A 250 -4.81 -5.30 -4.78
C TYR A 250 -5.48 -6.10 -3.67
N ILE A 251 -5.86 -7.36 -3.93
CA ILE A 251 -6.23 -8.32 -2.87
C ILE A 251 -5.06 -8.46 -1.88
N GLY A 252 -3.83 -8.44 -2.40
CA GLY A 252 -2.61 -8.45 -1.63
C GLY A 252 -1.89 -9.80 -1.66
N GLU A 253 -0.55 -9.73 -1.57
CA GLU A 253 0.37 -10.86 -1.70
C GLU A 253 -0.01 -12.07 -0.83
N GLN A 254 -0.33 -11.83 0.45
CA GLN A 254 -0.60 -12.87 1.44
C GLN A 254 -2.08 -13.31 1.47
N GLN A 255 -2.97 -12.48 0.94
CA GLN A 255 -4.40 -12.77 0.95
C GLN A 255 -4.78 -13.76 -0.14
N VAL A 256 -4.16 -13.71 -1.32
CA VAL A 256 -4.44 -14.70 -2.38
C VAL A 256 -4.12 -16.14 -1.93
N PRO A 257 -2.96 -16.44 -1.30
CA PRO A 257 -2.71 -17.74 -0.69
C PRO A 257 -3.74 -18.14 0.37
N ALA A 258 -4.22 -17.18 1.16
CA ALA A 258 -5.28 -17.44 2.16
C ALA A 258 -6.59 -17.83 1.46
N LEU A 259 -7.00 -17.13 0.41
CA LEU A 259 -8.20 -17.48 -0.38
C LEU A 259 -8.09 -18.88 -0.99
N ILE A 260 -6.91 -19.26 -1.50
CA ILE A 260 -6.68 -20.62 -2.04
C ILE A 260 -6.82 -21.67 -0.94
N LYS A 261 -6.29 -21.41 0.27
CA LYS A 261 -6.45 -22.30 1.43
C LYS A 261 -7.90 -22.40 1.88
N ASP A 262 -8.64 -21.30 1.87
CA ASP A 262 -10.06 -21.29 2.23
C ASP A 262 -10.88 -22.13 1.24
N VAL A 263 -10.62 -21.98 -0.07
CA VAL A 263 -11.24 -22.83 -1.11
C VAL A 263 -10.88 -24.30 -0.93
N TYR A 264 -9.64 -24.60 -0.58
CA TYR A 264 -9.22 -25.97 -0.26
C TYR A 264 -10.00 -26.54 0.93
N ASN A 265 -10.09 -25.80 2.04
CA ASN A 265 -10.81 -26.22 3.24
C ASN A 265 -12.30 -26.49 2.94
N ASP A 266 -12.95 -25.60 2.19
CA ASP A 266 -14.34 -25.77 1.78
C ASP A 266 -14.55 -27.05 0.96
N LEU A 267 -13.63 -27.37 0.05
CA LEU A 267 -13.72 -28.55 -0.81
C LEU A 267 -13.42 -29.85 -0.05
N THR A 268 -12.53 -29.82 0.94
CA THR A 268 -12.25 -31.00 1.78
C THR A 268 -13.38 -31.38 2.72
N ALA A 269 -14.35 -30.48 2.96
CA ALA A 269 -15.53 -30.78 3.76
C ALA A 269 -16.52 -31.73 3.04
N TYR A 270 -16.35 -31.95 1.74
CA TYR A 270 -17.19 -32.87 0.96
C TYR A 270 -16.68 -34.31 1.09
N LYS A 271 -17.60 -35.27 1.27
CA LYS A 271 -17.28 -36.69 1.52
C LYS A 271 -16.52 -37.36 0.37
N ASP A 272 -16.80 -36.98 -0.87
CA ASP A 272 -16.20 -37.57 -2.08
C ASP A 272 -14.95 -36.81 -2.57
N ALA A 273 -14.35 -35.98 -1.72
CA ALA A 273 -13.21 -35.14 -2.09
C ALA A 273 -11.91 -35.95 -2.22
N ASP A 274 -11.23 -35.84 -3.35
CA ASP A 274 -9.85 -36.34 -3.51
C ASP A 274 -8.87 -35.43 -2.77
N LEU A 275 -8.63 -35.75 -1.50
CA LEU A 275 -7.78 -34.97 -0.60
C LEU A 275 -6.36 -34.77 -1.13
N LYS A 276 -5.77 -35.80 -1.76
CA LYS A 276 -4.39 -35.74 -2.28
C LYS A 276 -4.31 -34.77 -3.46
N LYS A 277 -5.23 -34.90 -4.41
CA LYS A 277 -5.29 -34.01 -5.57
C LYS A 277 -5.59 -32.56 -5.17
N LEU A 278 -6.54 -32.34 -4.27
CA LEU A 278 -6.86 -30.99 -3.76
C LEU A 278 -5.66 -30.37 -3.03
N GLN A 279 -4.92 -31.14 -2.23
CA GLN A 279 -3.74 -30.65 -1.54
C GLN A 279 -2.62 -30.28 -2.53
N GLN A 280 -2.42 -31.08 -3.57
CA GLN A 280 -1.45 -30.79 -4.62
C GLN A 280 -1.81 -29.50 -5.38
N LEU A 281 -3.07 -29.36 -5.77
CA LEU A 281 -3.57 -28.15 -6.43
C LEU A 281 -3.40 -26.91 -5.54
N ALA A 282 -3.69 -27.02 -4.23
CA ALA A 282 -3.54 -25.90 -3.29
C ALA A 282 -2.08 -25.44 -3.20
N LYS A 283 -1.16 -26.39 -2.99
CA LYS A 283 0.28 -26.11 -2.91
C LYS A 283 0.79 -25.48 -4.20
N GLN A 284 0.43 -26.05 -5.35
CA GLN A 284 0.84 -25.53 -6.65
C GLN A 284 0.29 -24.12 -6.88
N GLY A 285 -0.99 -23.88 -6.64
CA GLY A 285 -1.60 -22.56 -6.83
C GLY A 285 -0.95 -21.48 -5.96
N ILE A 286 -0.59 -21.80 -4.71
CA ILE A 286 0.12 -20.89 -3.82
C ILE A 286 1.54 -20.60 -4.32
N THR A 287 2.30 -21.64 -4.69
CA THR A 287 3.68 -21.49 -5.20
C THR A 287 3.70 -20.66 -6.49
N GLU A 288 2.79 -20.96 -7.42
CA GLU A 288 2.69 -20.21 -8.67
C GLU A 288 2.25 -18.77 -8.43
N TRP A 289 1.33 -18.50 -7.50
CA TRP A 289 0.99 -17.12 -7.14
C TRP A 289 2.19 -16.34 -6.58
N LEU A 290 3.00 -16.97 -5.72
CA LEU A 290 4.21 -16.35 -5.19
C LEU A 290 5.20 -16.01 -6.32
N TYR A 291 5.32 -16.89 -7.32
CA TYR A 291 6.11 -16.61 -8.52
C TYR A 291 5.51 -15.44 -9.31
N VAL A 292 4.20 -15.46 -9.59
CA VAL A 292 3.49 -14.39 -10.29
C VAL A 292 3.69 -13.04 -9.61
N HIS A 293 3.54 -12.96 -8.29
CA HIS A 293 3.74 -11.73 -7.55
C HIS A 293 5.20 -11.27 -7.56
N ASN A 294 6.13 -12.14 -7.18
CA ASN A 294 7.51 -11.75 -6.90
C ASN A 294 8.39 -11.65 -8.16
N GLN A 295 8.07 -12.42 -9.20
CA GLN A 295 8.87 -12.48 -10.43
C GLN A 295 8.19 -11.77 -11.60
N ILE A 296 6.85 -11.80 -11.69
CA ILE A 296 6.15 -11.18 -12.82
C ILE A 296 5.71 -9.76 -12.46
N ILE A 297 4.85 -9.59 -11.45
CA ILE A 297 4.33 -8.27 -11.06
C ILE A 297 5.47 -7.36 -10.63
N LYS A 298 6.36 -7.83 -9.76
CA LYS A 298 7.55 -7.09 -9.37
C LYS A 298 8.57 -7.06 -10.50
N GLY A 299 8.96 -8.19 -11.10
CA GLY A 299 10.02 -8.20 -12.12
C GLY A 299 9.71 -7.37 -13.38
N MET A 300 8.45 -7.09 -13.69
CA MET A 300 8.07 -6.27 -14.85
C MET A 300 7.66 -4.83 -14.49
N TYR A 301 7.58 -4.45 -13.21
CA TYR A 301 7.07 -3.13 -12.85
C TYR A 301 7.89 -1.97 -13.44
N PRO A 302 9.23 -2.08 -13.64
CA PRO A 302 9.99 -1.00 -14.27
C PRO A 302 9.56 -0.73 -15.71
N LEU A 303 9.14 -1.78 -16.45
CA LEU A 303 8.57 -1.62 -17.81
C LEU A 303 7.24 -0.88 -17.74
N LEU A 304 6.35 -1.30 -16.85
CA LEU A 304 5.06 -0.65 -16.66
C LEU A 304 5.25 0.83 -16.30
N MET A 305 6.16 1.12 -15.37
CA MET A 305 6.51 2.48 -14.96
C MET A 305 7.01 3.31 -16.16
N ARG A 306 7.97 2.80 -16.93
CA ARG A 306 8.49 3.46 -18.14
C ARG A 306 7.40 3.82 -19.17
N MET A 307 6.32 3.04 -19.22
CA MET A 307 5.24 3.16 -20.20
C MET A 307 4.08 4.06 -19.74
N CYS A 308 3.84 4.21 -18.43
CA CYS A 308 2.65 4.93 -17.93
C CYS A 308 2.95 6.12 -17.01
N SER A 309 4.10 6.18 -16.34
CA SER A 309 4.46 7.28 -15.44
C SER A 309 5.49 8.23 -16.04
N SER A 310 5.46 9.48 -15.56
CA SER A 310 6.48 10.50 -15.85
C SER A 310 7.49 10.66 -14.71
N GLN A 311 7.35 9.86 -13.65
CA GLN A 311 8.13 9.91 -12.42
C GLN A 311 8.57 8.51 -12.03
N TYR A 312 9.79 8.42 -11.48
CA TYR A 312 10.30 7.23 -10.84
C TYR A 312 9.61 7.02 -9.49
N GLU A 313 9.08 5.82 -9.28
CA GLU A 313 8.56 5.38 -8.00
C GLU A 313 9.09 3.98 -7.69
N ALA A 314 9.43 3.75 -6.42
CA ALA A 314 9.91 2.45 -5.97
C ALA A 314 8.76 1.45 -5.83
N PHE A 315 9.05 0.16 -6.00
CA PHE A 315 8.13 -0.90 -5.62
C PHE A 315 8.00 -1.00 -4.09
N PRO A 316 6.79 -1.16 -3.52
CA PRO A 316 5.49 -1.27 -4.18
C PRO A 316 4.74 0.06 -4.34
N ASN A 317 5.28 1.18 -3.83
CA ASN A 317 4.63 2.51 -3.82
C ASN A 317 4.16 2.96 -5.22
N PHE A 318 4.86 2.56 -6.27
CA PHE A 318 4.44 2.80 -7.66
C PHE A 318 2.97 2.39 -7.92
N PHE A 319 2.53 1.24 -7.42
CA PHE A 319 1.15 0.77 -7.62
C PHE A 319 0.12 1.54 -6.79
N THR A 320 0.54 2.22 -5.72
CA THR A 320 -0.37 3.05 -4.90
C THR A 320 -0.41 4.49 -5.37
N ASP A 321 0.72 5.04 -5.80
CA ASP A 321 0.86 6.46 -6.10
C ASP A 321 0.55 6.78 -7.56
N GLN A 322 0.85 5.85 -8.47
CA GLN A 322 0.59 6.00 -9.90
C GLN A 322 -0.62 5.17 -10.38
N ILE A 323 -1.50 4.74 -9.47
CA ILE A 323 -2.64 3.87 -9.79
C ILE A 323 -3.52 4.41 -10.92
N ALA A 324 -3.80 5.71 -10.94
CA ALA A 324 -4.64 6.32 -11.97
C ALA A 324 -3.97 6.28 -13.36
N ASN A 325 -2.66 6.56 -13.43
CA ASN A 325 -1.88 6.46 -14.66
C ASN A 325 -1.81 5.00 -15.17
N ILE A 326 -1.66 4.04 -14.25
CA ILE A 326 -1.64 2.62 -14.55
C ILE A 326 -2.99 2.17 -15.12
N LEU A 327 -4.10 2.52 -14.45
CA LEU A 327 -5.45 2.17 -14.90
C LEU A 327 -5.79 2.77 -16.27
N GLN A 328 -5.42 4.04 -16.49
CA GLN A 328 -5.59 4.71 -17.78
C GLN A 328 -4.79 4.00 -18.88
N PHE A 329 -3.53 3.65 -18.62
CA PHE A 329 -2.69 2.96 -19.59
C PHE A 329 -3.24 1.58 -19.97
N LEU A 330 -3.74 0.83 -18.99
CA LEU A 330 -4.28 -0.51 -19.19
C LEU A 330 -5.71 -0.51 -19.73
N GLY A 331 -6.42 0.63 -19.69
CA GLY A 331 -7.83 0.71 -20.04
C GLY A 331 -8.71 -0.05 -19.05
N LEU A 332 -8.35 -0.01 -17.77
CA LEU A 332 -9.10 -0.62 -16.67
C LEU A 332 -9.81 0.46 -15.85
N THR A 333 -10.93 0.09 -15.26
CA THR A 333 -11.66 0.92 -14.30
C THR A 333 -11.48 0.38 -12.89
N LYS A 334 -11.84 1.20 -11.90
CA LYS A 334 -11.85 0.79 -10.48
C LYS A 334 -12.75 -0.42 -10.20
N PHE A 335 -13.76 -0.67 -11.04
CA PHE A 335 -14.71 -1.77 -10.89
C PHE A 335 -14.17 -3.11 -11.38
N ASP A 336 -13.11 -3.08 -12.20
CA ASP A 336 -12.44 -4.28 -12.69
C ASP A 336 -11.44 -4.86 -11.67
N LEU A 337 -11.15 -4.10 -10.60
CA LEU A 337 -10.22 -4.48 -9.55
C LEU A 337 -10.94 -5.23 -8.43
N LEU A 338 -10.40 -6.38 -8.04
CA LEU A 338 -10.78 -7.05 -6.81
C LEU A 338 -10.03 -6.44 -5.64
N LEU A 339 -10.79 -6.03 -4.64
CA LEU A 339 -10.29 -5.35 -3.46
C LEU A 339 -10.64 -6.17 -2.23
N PRO A 340 -9.77 -6.19 -1.22
CA PRO A 340 -10.03 -6.92 -0.01
C PRO A 340 -11.28 -6.35 0.63
N GLU A 341 -12.27 -7.21 0.88
CA GLU A 341 -13.42 -6.81 1.67
C GLU A 341 -12.86 -6.42 3.02
N LYS A 342 -13.07 -5.15 3.43
CA LYS A 342 -12.80 -4.74 4.79
C LYS A 342 -13.64 -5.69 5.64
N LYS A 343 -13.02 -6.71 6.24
CA LYS A 343 -13.66 -7.45 7.32
C LYS A 343 -14.15 -6.35 8.24
N LYS A 344 -15.48 -6.21 8.39
CA LYS A 344 -16.04 -5.44 9.50
C LYS A 344 -15.30 -6.04 10.68
N LYS A 345 -14.32 -5.30 11.23
CA LYS A 345 -13.77 -5.65 12.53
C LYS A 345 -15.03 -5.83 13.36
N GLN A 346 -15.27 -7.03 13.87
CA GLN A 346 -16.23 -7.18 14.94
C GLN A 346 -15.77 -6.13 15.95
N GLU A 347 -16.49 -5.01 15.98
CA GLU A 347 -16.25 -3.98 16.98
C GLU A 347 -16.52 -4.72 18.27
N ASP A 348 -15.50 -4.85 19.11
CA ASP A 348 -15.70 -5.31 20.47
C ASP A 348 -16.92 -4.55 21.02
N PRO A 349 -17.92 -5.22 21.60
CA PRO A 349 -19.16 -4.58 22.05
C PRO A 349 -18.94 -3.41 23.02
N LYS A 350 -17.73 -3.27 23.56
CA LYS A 350 -17.28 -2.13 24.39
C LYS A 350 -17.07 -0.83 23.59
N VAL A 351 -16.62 -0.91 22.33
CA VAL A 351 -16.34 0.29 21.49
C VAL A 351 -17.61 0.79 20.80
N ALA A 352 -18.55 -0.11 20.48
CA ALA A 352 -19.88 0.27 19.99
C ALA A 352 -20.69 1.00 21.08
N ALA A 353 -20.62 0.53 22.33
CA ALA A 353 -21.26 1.19 23.47
C ALA A 353 -20.66 2.58 23.79
N GLU A 354 -19.35 2.77 23.61
CA GLU A 354 -18.73 4.11 23.76
C GLU A 354 -19.09 5.08 22.64
N LYS A 355 -19.29 4.60 21.41
CA LYS A 355 -19.75 5.44 20.28
C LYS A 355 -21.23 5.79 20.36
N GLU A 356 -22.07 4.90 20.92
CA GLU A 356 -23.48 5.22 21.21
C GLU A 356 -23.61 6.20 22.38
N LYS A 357 -22.80 6.06 23.44
CA LYS A 357 -22.76 7.03 24.54
C LYS A 357 -22.35 8.44 24.07
N LYS A 358 -21.31 8.55 23.23
CA LYS A 358 -20.89 9.85 22.67
C LYS A 358 -21.91 10.46 21.70
N LYS A 359 -22.75 9.65 21.04
CA LYS A 359 -23.85 10.18 20.19
C LYS A 359 -25.08 10.59 20.99
N GLN A 360 -25.28 10.06 22.19
CA GLN A 360 -26.37 10.47 23.08
C GLN A 360 -26.03 11.73 23.89
N GLU A 361 -24.75 11.99 24.17
CA GLU A 361 -24.30 13.20 24.88
C GLU A 361 -24.42 14.50 24.06
N GLU A 362 -24.59 14.42 22.73
CA GLU A 362 -24.68 15.61 21.85
C GLU A 362 -26.10 16.14 21.60
N GLN A 363 -27.14 15.59 22.25
CA GLN A 363 -28.51 16.14 22.19
C GLN A 363 -28.93 16.79 23.51
N HIS A 364 -28.23 17.84 23.93
CA HIS A 364 -28.68 18.69 25.03
C HIS A 364 -29.76 19.67 24.52
N ILE A 365 -31.02 19.41 24.87
CA ILE A 365 -32.15 20.31 24.59
C ILE A 365 -32.07 21.46 25.61
N ALA A 366 -31.94 22.70 25.15
CA ALA A 366 -31.91 23.88 26.01
C ALA A 366 -33.21 23.98 26.84
N GLY A 367 -33.07 24.06 28.17
CA GLY A 367 -34.18 24.42 29.08
C GLY A 367 -34.66 23.36 30.06
N LYS A 368 -34.08 22.15 30.12
CA LYS A 368 -34.38 21.16 31.18
C LYS A 368 -33.25 21.07 32.19
N LYS A 369 -33.51 21.46 33.44
CA LYS A 369 -32.58 21.27 34.56
C LYS A 369 -32.59 19.79 34.94
N ASP A 370 -31.57 19.05 34.53
CA ASP A 370 -31.39 17.65 34.92
C ASP A 370 -31.23 17.49 36.44
N GLU A 371 -31.68 16.36 36.99
CA GLU A 371 -31.63 16.08 38.44
C GLU A 371 -30.20 16.18 39.01
N LEU A 372 -29.20 15.85 38.19
CA LEU A 372 -27.77 15.93 38.50
C LEU A 372 -27.27 17.38 38.66
N VAL A 373 -27.84 18.31 37.89
CA VAL A 373 -27.55 19.74 38.00
C VAL A 373 -28.16 20.30 39.28
N ASN A 374 -29.35 19.84 39.67
CA ASN A 374 -29.99 20.25 40.92
C ASN A 374 -29.25 19.74 42.17
N THR A 375 -28.67 18.54 42.14
CA THR A 375 -27.78 18.07 43.22
C THR A 375 -26.49 18.87 43.26
N GLY A 376 -25.90 19.19 42.10
CA GLY A 376 -24.74 20.08 42.02
C GLY A 376 -25.00 21.47 42.62
N LEU A 377 -26.14 22.09 42.30
CA LEU A 377 -26.54 23.39 42.83
C LEU A 377 -26.77 23.36 44.35
N LYS A 378 -27.32 22.27 44.89
CA LYS A 378 -27.48 22.10 46.35
C LYS A 378 -26.15 21.98 47.10
N ILE A 379 -25.17 21.29 46.51
CA ILE A 379 -23.83 21.20 47.09
C ILE A 379 -23.14 22.56 47.08
N LEU A 380 -23.27 23.31 45.98
CA LEU A 380 -22.72 24.66 45.85
C LEU A 380 -23.35 25.62 46.85
N GLU A 381 -24.66 25.55 47.08
CA GLU A 381 -25.35 26.34 48.11
C GLU A 381 -24.84 26.01 49.52
N GLN A 382 -24.55 24.72 49.79
CA GLN A 382 -24.04 24.29 51.09
C GLN A 382 -22.60 24.77 51.33
N LEU A 383 -21.82 24.97 50.27
CA LEU A 383 -20.46 25.49 50.33
C LEU A 383 -20.42 27.04 50.33
N PHE A 384 -21.41 27.69 49.71
CA PHE A 384 -21.48 29.14 49.55
C PHE A 384 -22.92 29.65 49.79
N PRO A 385 -23.34 29.79 51.07
CA PRO A 385 -24.74 30.03 51.43
C PRO A 385 -25.31 31.38 50.96
N GLU A 386 -24.46 32.38 50.73
CA GLU A 386 -24.87 33.74 50.32
C GLU A 386 -24.85 33.95 48.80
N ALA A 387 -24.45 32.95 48.02
CA ALA A 387 -24.26 33.09 46.57
C ALA A 387 -25.54 32.85 45.74
N GLY A 388 -26.61 32.33 46.36
CA GLY A 388 -27.94 32.25 45.74
C GLY A 388 -28.04 31.27 44.56
N PHE A 389 -27.26 30.18 44.55
CA PHE A 389 -27.27 29.15 43.49
C PHE A 389 -28.61 28.42 43.41
N SER A 390 -29.35 28.38 44.51
CA SER A 390 -30.71 27.83 44.58
C SER A 390 -31.77 28.75 43.95
N HIS A 391 -31.51 30.06 43.85
CA HIS A 391 -32.43 31.09 43.35
C HIS A 391 -31.79 31.90 42.21
N LEU A 392 -31.17 31.20 41.24
CA LEU A 392 -30.55 31.79 40.05
C LEU A 392 -31.48 32.74 39.26
N ASP A 393 -32.80 32.55 39.38
CA ASP A 393 -33.80 33.39 38.71
C ASP A 393 -33.97 34.79 39.37
N ASN A 394 -33.53 34.95 40.63
CA ASN A 394 -33.66 36.19 41.41
C ASN A 394 -32.33 36.94 41.61
N HIS A 395 -31.20 36.40 41.14
CA HIS A 395 -29.89 37.03 41.20
C HIS A 395 -29.30 37.18 39.78
N PRO A 396 -29.48 38.33 39.12
CA PRO A 396 -29.09 38.53 37.72
C PRO A 396 -27.57 38.65 37.49
N ASP A 397 -26.75 38.57 38.55
CA ASP A 397 -25.30 38.86 38.49
C ASP A 397 -24.42 37.66 38.11
N MET A 398 -25.03 36.51 37.80
CA MET A 398 -24.33 35.30 37.31
C MET A 398 -24.47 35.07 35.79
N TYR A 399 -25.05 36.02 35.06
CA TYR A 399 -25.11 36.08 33.59
C TYR A 399 -24.42 37.38 33.16
N PRO A 400 -23.22 37.43 32.51
CA PRO A 400 -22.75 36.54 31.44
C PRO A 400 -21.21 36.29 31.44
N TYR A 401 -20.71 35.22 32.06
CA TYR A 401 -19.30 34.79 31.85
C TYR A 401 -19.13 33.63 30.88
N PHE A 402 -20.23 33.09 30.36
CA PHE A 402 -20.21 32.01 29.38
C PHE A 402 -21.07 32.36 28.18
N GLN A 403 -20.59 33.31 27.36
CA GLN A 403 -20.94 33.32 25.96
C GLN A 403 -20.05 32.29 25.23
N PRO A 404 -20.64 31.35 24.47
CA PRO A 404 -19.88 30.39 23.69
C PRO A 404 -19.12 31.09 22.55
N LEU A 405 -17.84 30.76 22.37
CA LEU A 405 -17.02 31.15 21.21
C LEU A 405 -17.43 30.39 19.95
#